data_AF-A0A317JDZ3-F1
#
_entry.id   AF-A0A317JDZ3-F1
#
_cell.length_a   1.000
_cell.length_b   1.000
_cell.length_c   1.000
_cell.angle_alpha   90.00
_cell.angle_beta   90.00
_cell.angle_gamma   90.00
#
_symmetry.space_group_name_H-M   'P 1'
#
loop_
_entity.id
_entity.type
_entity.pdbx_description
1 polymer ?
#
loop_
_entity_poly.entity_id
_entity_poly.type
_entity_poly.pdbx_seq_one_letter_code
_entity_poly.pdbx_strand_id
1 'polypeptide(L)'
;MAYIGLYLPMDEIERVKKRRCTFCQPKERTEKLAPGHVQKTIDSIGQVFEVADESGKIHTKARLVDAFLTTFGNPDGRLLDGYGFKSDTRGFQESYREFWSANIADFKLQDDTELFVFTYEPA
;
A
#
# COMPACT_ATOMS: atom_id res chain seq x y z
N MET A 1 21.60 4.81 -10.24
CA MET A 1 21.26 3.71 -9.30
C MET A 1 19.79 3.45 -9.44
N ALA A 2 19.38 2.22 -9.72
CA ALA A 2 17.97 1.86 -9.58
C ALA A 2 17.63 1.85 -8.09
N TYR A 3 16.52 2.48 -7.73
CA TYR A 3 16.07 2.58 -6.34
C TYR A 3 15.11 1.42 -6.09
N ILE A 4 15.44 0.55 -5.13
CA ILE A 4 14.50 -0.46 -4.65
C ILE A 4 13.36 0.29 -3.97
N GLY A 5 12.20 0.31 -4.62
CA GLY A 5 11.02 1.02 -4.12
C GLY A 5 10.12 0.14 -3.27
N LEU A 6 10.28 -1.19 -3.34
CA LEU A 6 9.40 -2.16 -2.70
C LEU A 6 10.20 -3.37 -2.20
N TYR A 7 10.02 -3.67 -0.91
CA TYR A 7 10.37 -4.95 -0.31
C TYR A 7 9.07 -5.70 -0.04
N LEU A 8 8.86 -6.83 -0.69
CA LEU A 8 7.60 -7.58 -0.63
C LEU A 8 7.86 -9.07 -0.38
N PRO A 9 6.93 -9.78 0.28
CA PRO A 9 6.98 -11.24 0.33
C PRO A 9 6.75 -11.82 -1.08
N MET A 10 7.23 -13.04 -1.30
CA MET A 10 7.29 -13.65 -2.65
C MET A 10 5.93 -13.79 -3.34
N ASP A 11 4.87 -14.01 -2.57
CA ASP A 11 3.50 -14.08 -3.08
C ASP A 11 3.01 -12.73 -3.64
N GLU A 12 3.31 -11.63 -2.95
CA GLU A 12 3.01 -10.27 -3.45
C GLU A 12 3.89 -9.90 -4.66
N ILE A 13 5.15 -10.33 -4.68
CA ILE A 13 6.02 -10.16 -5.87
C ILE A 13 5.39 -10.86 -7.08
N GLU A 14 4.94 -12.10 -6.93
CA GLU A 14 4.30 -12.85 -8.00
C GLU A 14 2.97 -12.23 -8.45
N ARG A 15 2.25 -11.53 -7.57
CA ARG A 15 1.07 -10.74 -7.93
C ARG A 15 1.46 -9.51 -8.75
N VAL A 16 2.42 -8.71 -8.27
CA VAL A 16 2.88 -7.48 -8.92
C VAL A 16 3.43 -7.76 -10.32
N LYS A 17 4.06 -8.92 -10.55
CA LYS A 17 4.53 -9.35 -11.88
C LYS A 17 3.40 -9.56 -12.90
N LYS A 18 2.18 -9.83 -12.44
CA LYS A 18 1.08 -10.30 -13.30
C LYS A 18 -0.03 -9.26 -13.45
N ARG A 19 -0.21 -8.39 -12.45
CA ARG A 19 -1.35 -7.46 -12.41
C ARG A 19 -1.08 -6.25 -11.54
N ARG A 20 -1.92 -5.24 -11.73
CA ARG A 20 -2.04 -4.09 -10.85
C ARG A 20 -2.34 -4.52 -9.41
N CYS A 21 -1.59 -3.99 -8.46
CA CYS A 21 -1.72 -4.30 -7.03
C CYS A 21 -1.79 -3.01 -6.22
N THR A 22 -2.84 -2.87 -5.43
CA THR A 22 -3.04 -1.77 -4.49
C THR A 22 -2.68 -2.23 -3.09
N PHE A 23 -1.99 -1.37 -2.37
CA PHE A 23 -1.61 -1.55 -0.98
C PHE A 23 -2.06 -0.33 -0.19
N CYS A 24 -2.32 -0.51 1.09
CA CYS A 24 -2.48 0.61 2.00
C CYS A 24 -1.91 0.33 3.38
N GLN A 25 -1.65 1.40 4.13
CA GLN A 25 -1.15 1.36 5.50
C GLN A 25 -1.48 2.67 6.22
N PRO A 26 -1.55 2.69 7.56
CA PRO A 26 -1.72 3.92 8.31
C PRO A 26 -0.58 4.90 8.05
N LYS A 27 -0.93 6.13 7.66
CA LYS A 27 0.02 7.20 7.34
C LYS A 27 0.98 7.46 8.51
N GLU A 28 0.44 7.57 9.73
CA GLU A 28 1.25 7.84 10.93
C GLU A 28 2.34 6.79 11.13
N ARG A 29 2.01 5.51 10.92
CA ARG A 29 2.99 4.41 11.02
C ARG A 29 4.07 4.55 9.95
N THR A 30 3.69 4.83 8.70
CA THR A 30 4.64 5.05 7.60
C THR A 30 5.60 6.20 7.92
N GLU A 31 5.08 7.34 8.37
CA GLU A 31 5.86 8.51 8.71
C GLU A 31 6.75 8.30 9.94
N LYS A 32 6.29 7.53 10.93
CA LYS A 32 7.10 7.16 12.10
C LYS A 32 8.30 6.29 11.73
N LEU A 33 8.14 5.38 10.76
CA LEU A 33 9.22 4.49 10.30
C LEU A 33 10.15 5.19 9.29
N ALA A 34 9.60 6.04 8.43
CA ALA A 34 10.32 6.74 7.38
C ALA A 34 9.74 8.14 7.16
N PRO A 35 10.25 9.16 7.87
CA PRO A 35 9.74 10.53 7.75
C PRO A 35 9.83 11.10 6.32
N GLY A 36 8.74 11.72 5.88
CA GLY A 36 8.55 12.27 4.55
C GLY A 36 8.33 11.23 3.45
N HIS A 37 8.22 9.95 3.79
CA HIS A 37 8.07 8.89 2.79
C HIS A 37 6.72 8.97 2.07
N VAL A 38 5.63 9.38 2.74
CA VAL A 38 4.31 9.48 2.09
C VAL A 38 4.36 10.50 0.96
N GLN A 39 4.85 11.71 1.24
CA GLN A 39 4.93 12.76 0.24
C GLN A 39 5.90 12.39 -0.89
N LYS A 40 7.07 11.84 -0.58
CA LYS A 40 8.03 11.39 -1.59
C LYS A 40 7.44 10.35 -2.54
N THR A 41 6.64 9.42 -2.02
CA THR A 41 6.00 8.40 -2.86
C THR A 41 4.92 9.01 -3.75
N ILE A 42 4.11 9.94 -3.23
CA ILE A 42 3.15 10.71 -4.04
C ILE A 42 3.87 11.48 -5.15
N ASP A 43 4.98 12.14 -4.84
CA ASP A 43 5.78 12.89 -5.82
C ASP A 43 6.46 12.00 -6.86
N SER A 44 6.49 10.68 -6.63
CA SER A 44 7.13 9.69 -7.49
C SER A 44 6.16 8.91 -8.39
N ILE A 45 4.88 9.28 -8.42
CA ILE A 45 3.90 8.67 -9.34
C ILE A 45 4.44 8.73 -10.78
N GLY A 46 4.32 7.61 -11.48
CA GLY A 46 4.82 7.39 -12.84
C GLY A 46 6.23 6.80 -12.91
N GLN A 47 7.00 6.83 -11.82
CA GLN A 47 8.34 6.24 -11.78
C GLN A 47 8.30 4.70 -11.70
N VAL A 48 9.38 4.08 -12.19
CA VAL A 48 9.58 2.63 -12.16
C VAL A 48 10.59 2.29 -11.06
N PHE A 49 10.22 1.33 -10.24
CA PHE A 49 10.98 0.87 -9.09
C PHE A 49 11.38 -0.59 -9.24
N GLU A 50 12.52 -0.95 -8.64
CA GLU A 50 12.87 -2.36 -8.45
C GLU A 50 12.08 -2.92 -7.26
N VAL A 51 11.58 -4.14 -7.44
CA VAL A 51 10.87 -4.91 -6.41
C VAL A 51 11.79 -6.04 -5.96
N ALA A 52 12.12 -6.04 -4.68
CA ALA A 52 12.99 -7.03 -4.06
C ALA A 52 12.24 -7.84 -2.99
N ASP A 53 12.74 -9.03 -2.71
CA ASP A 53 12.33 -9.80 -1.54
C ASP A 53 13.03 -9.32 -0.27
N GLU A 54 12.67 -9.91 0.88
CA GLU A 54 13.25 -9.57 2.19
C GLU A 54 14.77 -9.82 2.28
N SER A 55 15.35 -10.64 1.40
CA SER A 55 16.80 -10.85 1.30
C SER A 55 17.51 -9.76 0.50
N GLY A 56 16.75 -8.86 -0.13
CA GLY A 56 17.26 -7.81 -1.02
C GLY A 56 17.49 -8.28 -2.45
N LYS A 57 17.07 -9.50 -2.83
CA LYS A 57 17.16 -9.98 -4.20
C LYS A 57 16.08 -9.33 -5.05
N ILE A 58 16.47 -8.67 -6.14
CA ILE A 58 15.56 -8.06 -7.10
C ILE A 58 14.90 -9.16 -7.96
N HIS A 59 13.58 -9.11 -8.08
CA HIS A 59 12.79 -10.09 -8.85
C HIS A 59 12.06 -9.49 -10.05
N THR A 60 11.66 -8.23 -9.97
CA THR A 60 10.93 -7.54 -11.05
C THR A 60 11.08 -6.04 -10.94
N LYS A 61 10.53 -5.33 -11.93
CA LYS A 61 10.24 -3.89 -11.86
C LYS A 61 8.74 -3.67 -11.81
N ALA A 62 8.35 -2.55 -11.22
CA ALA A 62 6.96 -2.12 -11.17
C ALA A 62 6.87 -0.59 -11.27
N ARG A 63 5.83 -0.10 -11.94
CA ARG A 63 5.55 1.34 -12.05
C ARG A 63 4.56 1.73 -10.96
N LEU A 64 4.87 2.80 -10.23
CA LEU A 64 3.89 3.42 -9.31
C LEU A 64 2.88 4.19 -10.16
N VAL A 65 1.62 3.77 -10.14
CA VAL A 65 0.57 4.38 -10.97
C VAL A 65 -0.41 5.24 -10.21
N ASP A 66 -0.48 5.07 -8.89
CA ASP A 66 -1.32 5.90 -8.03
C ASP A 66 -0.74 5.91 -6.60
N ALA A 67 -0.86 7.04 -5.92
CA ALA A 67 -0.52 7.20 -4.52
C ALA A 67 -1.30 8.37 -3.94
N PHE A 68 -2.02 8.15 -2.83
CA PHE A 68 -2.88 9.18 -2.24
C PHE A 68 -3.20 8.87 -0.77
N LEU A 69 -3.82 9.85 -0.11
CA LEU A 69 -4.33 9.73 1.25
C LEU A 69 -5.85 9.62 1.22
N THR A 70 -6.40 8.78 2.10
CA THR A 70 -7.83 8.68 2.39
C THR A 70 -8.05 8.43 3.87
N THR A 71 -9.26 8.59 4.38
CA THR A 71 -9.61 8.21 5.75
C THR A 71 -10.18 6.79 5.83
N PHE A 72 -9.95 6.09 6.93
CA PHE A 72 -10.52 4.76 7.16
C PHE A 72 -12.05 4.77 7.29
N GLY A 73 -12.62 5.82 7.88
CA GLY A 73 -14.07 6.00 8.05
C GLY A 73 -14.79 6.30 6.73
N ASN A 74 -14.09 6.92 5.79
CA ASN A 74 -14.58 7.23 4.45
C ASN A 74 -13.47 6.94 3.41
N PRO A 75 -13.28 5.67 3.03
CA PRO A 75 -12.24 5.28 2.09
C PRO A 75 -12.58 5.70 0.65
N ASP A 76 -11.58 6.17 -0.08
CA ASP A 76 -11.67 6.48 -1.50
C ASP A 76 -12.05 5.22 -2.29
N GLY A 77 -12.95 5.36 -3.27
CA GLY A 77 -13.41 4.23 -4.10
C GLY A 77 -12.27 3.51 -4.83
N ARG A 78 -11.18 4.21 -5.18
CA ARG A 78 -9.99 3.59 -5.80
C ARG A 78 -9.32 2.56 -4.90
N LEU A 79 -9.32 2.80 -3.58
CA LEU A 79 -8.83 1.83 -2.60
C LEU A 79 -9.74 0.61 -2.57
N LEU A 80 -11.05 0.82 -2.46
CA LEU A 80 -12.02 -0.27 -2.39
C LEU A 80 -12.01 -1.13 -3.66
N ASP A 81 -11.91 -0.51 -4.84
CA ASP A 81 -11.77 -1.21 -6.11
C ASP A 81 -10.48 -2.02 -6.18
N GLY A 82 -9.36 -1.44 -5.72
CA GLY A 82 -8.06 -2.11 -5.68
C GLY A 82 -8.03 -3.36 -4.79
N TYR A 83 -8.82 -3.36 -3.72
CA TYR A 83 -8.99 -4.51 -2.81
C TYR A 83 -10.19 -5.41 -3.18
N GLY A 84 -10.98 -5.06 -4.21
CA GLY A 84 -12.12 -5.86 -4.66
C GLY A 84 -13.41 -5.68 -3.86
N PHE A 85 -13.47 -4.72 -2.95
CA PHE A 85 -14.68 -4.36 -2.18
C PHE A 85 -15.66 -3.49 -2.98
N LYS A 86 -15.20 -2.80 -4.03
CA LYS A 86 -16.01 -1.90 -4.85
C LYS A 86 -16.65 -0.77 -4.04
N SER A 87 -17.94 -0.86 -3.74
CA SER A 87 -18.67 0.10 -2.90
C SER A 87 -18.89 -0.41 -1.47
N ASP A 88 -18.35 -1.57 -1.11
CA ASP A 88 -18.52 -2.18 0.22
C ASP A 88 -17.52 -1.63 1.23
N THR A 89 -17.78 -0.39 1.68
CA THR A 89 -16.99 0.26 2.73
C THR A 89 -17.00 -0.53 4.03
N ARG A 90 -18.14 -1.14 4.40
CA ARG A 90 -18.26 -1.86 5.68
C ARG A 90 -17.42 -3.14 5.67
N GLY A 91 -17.52 -3.94 4.60
CA GLY A 91 -16.72 -5.15 4.46
C GLY A 91 -15.22 -4.84 4.43
N PHE A 92 -14.81 -3.74 3.79
CA PHE A 92 -13.44 -3.25 3.88
C PHE A 92 -13.06 -2.94 5.34
N GLN A 93 -13.85 -2.14 6.05
CA GLN A 93 -13.55 -1.74 7.43
C GLN A 93 -13.45 -2.92 8.39
N GLU A 94 -14.34 -3.91 8.28
CA GLU A 94 -14.32 -5.12 9.10
C GLU A 94 -13.03 -5.93 8.85
N SER A 95 -12.77 -6.27 7.59
CA SER A 95 -11.58 -7.05 7.20
C SER A 95 -10.27 -6.34 7.57
N TYR A 96 -10.21 -5.04 7.35
CA TYR A 96 -8.99 -4.27 7.60
C TYR A 96 -8.75 -4.06 9.10
N ARG A 97 -9.80 -3.88 9.90
CA ARG A 97 -9.70 -3.79 11.36
C ARG A 97 -9.17 -5.10 11.95
N GLU A 98 -9.69 -6.24 11.48
CA GLU A 98 -9.18 -7.56 11.88
C GLU A 98 -7.70 -7.72 11.54
N PHE A 99 -7.30 -7.41 10.31
CA PHE A 99 -5.91 -7.50 9.87
C PHE A 99 -4.97 -6.67 10.76
N TRP A 100 -5.25 -5.39 10.99
CA TRP A 100 -4.35 -4.54 11.77
C TRP A 100 -4.33 -4.90 13.26
N SER A 101 -5.48 -5.27 13.84
CA SER A 101 -5.54 -5.71 15.24
C SER A 101 -4.77 -7.01 15.51
N ALA A 102 -4.72 -7.92 14.52
CA ALA A 102 -3.99 -9.18 14.63
C ALA A 102 -2.47 -9.01 14.41
N ASN A 103 -2.06 -8.02 13.59
CA ASN A 103 -0.66 -7.85 13.20
C ASN A 103 0.08 -6.79 14.01
N ILE A 104 -0.62 -5.85 14.65
CA ILE A 104 0.01 -4.81 15.47
C ILE A 104 -0.74 -4.66 16.80
N ALA A 105 -0.09 -5.09 17.88
CA ALA A 105 -0.59 -4.91 19.23
C ALA A 105 -0.91 -3.42 19.50
N ASP A 106 -2.06 -3.18 20.12
CA ASP A 106 -2.57 -1.87 20.53
C ASP A 106 -2.85 -0.86 19.40
N PHE A 107 -2.76 -1.26 18.12
CA PHE A 107 -3.13 -0.38 17.01
C PHE A 107 -4.64 -0.46 16.74
N LYS A 108 -5.34 0.67 16.88
CA LYS A 108 -6.77 0.78 16.63
C LYS A 108 -7.03 1.76 15.48
N LEU A 109 -7.52 1.21 14.37
CA LEU A 109 -8.07 2.03 13.29
C LEU A 109 -9.34 2.74 13.77
N GLN A 110 -9.32 4.06 13.68
CA GLN A 110 -10.45 4.95 13.93
C GLN A 110 -10.90 5.56 12.60
N ASP A 111 -12.11 6.09 12.54
CA ASP A 111 -12.67 6.64 11.30
C ASP A 111 -11.83 7.78 10.71
N ASP A 112 -11.19 8.58 11.57
CA ASP A 112 -10.29 9.68 11.19
C ASP A 112 -8.86 9.22 10.85
N THR A 113 -8.55 7.92 10.98
CA THR A 113 -7.22 7.40 10.66
C THR A 113 -6.93 7.58 9.18
N GLU A 114 -5.90 8.37 8.87
CA GLU A 114 -5.39 8.52 7.51
C GLU A 114 -4.69 7.23 7.06
N LEU A 115 -5.15 6.71 5.93
CA LEU A 115 -4.55 5.62 5.20
C LEU A 115 -3.77 6.18 4.01
N PHE A 116 -2.50 5.80 3.94
CA PHE A 116 -1.68 5.98 2.77
C PHE A 116 -1.88 4.79 1.82
N VAL A 117 -2.38 5.09 0.62
CA VAL A 117 -2.67 4.13 -0.43
C VAL A 117 -1.68 4.30 -1.56
N PHE A 118 -1.17 3.21 -2.10
CA PHE A 118 -0.27 3.22 -3.25
C PHE A 118 -0.51 2.00 -4.12
N THR A 119 -0.39 2.19 -5.44
CA THR A 119 -0.75 1.18 -6.43
C THR A 119 0.33 1.04 -7.47
N TYR A 120 0.73 -0.20 -7.73
CA TYR A 120 1.75 -0.56 -8.68
C TYR A 120 1.20 -1.42 -9.82
N GLU A 121 1.84 -1.35 -10.97
CA GLU A 121 1.61 -2.28 -12.10
C GLU A 121 2.95 -2.85 -12.62
N PRO A 122 2.94 -4.01 -13.31
CA PRO A 122 4.14 -4.54 -13.94
C PRO A 122 4.77 -3.52 -14.92
N ALA A 123 6.10 -3.41 -14.93
CA ALA A 123 6.86 -2.50 -15.78
C ALA A 123 7.91 -3.21 -16.64
#